data_AF-V9LCD3-F1
#
_entry.id   AF-V9LCD3-F1
#
_cell.length_a   1.000
_cell.length_b   1.000
_cell.length_c   1.000
_cell.angle_alpha   90.00
_cell.angle_beta   90.00
_cell.angle_gamma   90.00
#
_symmetry.space_group_name_H-M   'P 1'
#
loop_
_entity.id
_entity.type
_entity.pdbx_description
1 polymer ?
#
loop_
_entity_poly.entity_id
_entity_poly.type
_entity_poly.pdbx_seq_one_letter_code
_entity_poly.pdbx_strand_id
1 'polypeptide(L)' 'MQHIPKLQVLSLSNCRLTSADVSALGDAIPFLPHLEEVDLSYNNCLGGNLFHLTQKLKPGCNLKILKFMDCNLIAR' A
#
# COMPACT_ATOMS: atom_id res chain seq x y z
N MET A 1 4.69 17.86 -4.06
CA MET A 1 3.56 16.93 -3.84
C MET A 1 2.92 17.31 -2.51
N GLN A 2 1.60 17.53 -2.47
CA GLN A 2 0.89 18.00 -1.29
C GLN A 2 0.98 16.95 -0.17
N HIS A 3 1.51 17.35 0.98
CA HIS A 3 1.33 16.60 2.22
C HIS A 3 -0.16 16.52 2.52
N ILE A 4 -0.67 15.33 2.83
CA ILE A 4 -2.00 15.14 3.40
C ILE A 4 -1.79 14.88 4.91
N PRO A 5 -1.67 15.93 5.74
CA PRO A 5 -1.09 15.84 7.08
C PRO A 5 -2.00 15.16 8.13
N LYS A 6 -3.11 14.55 7.72
CA LYS A 6 -4.05 13.90 8.65
C LYS A 6 -4.58 12.56 8.16
N LEU A 7 -4.09 12.06 7.02
CA LEU A 7 -4.56 10.77 6.51
C LEU A 7 -3.99 9.65 7.38
N GLN A 8 -4.87 8.99 8.15
CA GLN A 8 -4.51 7.85 9.01
C GLN A 8 -4.84 6.51 8.38
N VAL A 9 -5.90 6.46 7.58
CA VAL A 9 -6.39 5.23 6.93
C VAL A 9 -6.55 5.53 5.44
N LEU A 10 -5.95 4.69 4.60
CA LEU A 10 -6.11 4.69 3.16
C LEU A 10 -6.69 3.35 2.71
N SER A 11 -7.96 3.33 2.33
CA SER A 11 -8.57 2.15 1.73
C SER A 11 -8.62 2.29 0.21
N LEU A 12 -7.99 1.33 -0.46
CA LEU A 12 -8.01 1.11 -1.91
C LEU A 12 -8.57 -0.28 -2.23
N SER A 13 -9.47 -0.75 -1.37
CA SER A 13 -10.10 -2.06 -1.52
C SER A 13 -10.94 -2.10 -2.81
N ASN A 14 -10.78 -3.18 -3.58
CA ASN A 14 -11.50 -3.40 -4.85
C ASN A 14 -11.34 -2.25 -5.87
N CYS A 15 -10.18 -1.60 -5.89
CA CYS A 15 -9.85 -0.50 -6.80
C CYS A 15 -9.23 -0.95 -8.13
N ARG A 16 -9.14 -2.26 -8.38
CA ARG A 16 -8.48 -2.85 -9.56
C ARG A 16 -7.02 -2.39 -9.71
N LEU A 17 -6.31 -2.30 -8.59
CA LEU A 17 -4.93 -1.84 -8.53
C LEU A 17 -4.01 -2.73 -9.38
N THR A 18 -3.12 -2.09 -10.12
CA THR A 18 -2.05 -2.73 -10.88
C THR A 18 -0.74 -2.74 -10.09
N SER A 19 0.28 -3.40 -10.63
CA SER A 19 1.64 -3.35 -10.09
C SER A 19 2.23 -1.93 -10.08
N ALA A 20 1.88 -1.12 -11.08
CA ALA A 20 2.33 0.26 -11.18
C ALA A 20 1.72 1.13 -10.07
N ASP A 21 0.43 0.93 -9.78
CA ASP A 21 -0.27 1.67 -8.72
C ASP A 21 0.32 1.36 -7.34
N VAL A 22 0.62 0.09 -7.06
CA VAL A 22 1.26 -0.32 -5.81
C VAL A 22 2.70 0.20 -5.70
N SER A 23 3.42 0.25 -6.81
CA SER A 23 4.75 0.87 -6.86
C SER A 23 4.70 2.36 -6.54
N ALA A 24 3.74 3.10 -7.13
CA ALA A 24 3.53 4.51 -6.88
C ALA A 24 3.06 4.78 -5.43
N LEU A 25 2.22 3.90 -4.88
CA LEU A 25 1.81 3.93 -3.48
C LEU A 25 3.03 3.80 -2.56
N GLY A 26 3.93 2.87 -2.84
CA GLY A 26 5.18 2.71 -2.09
C GLY A 26 6.04 3.98 -2.09
N ASP A 27 6.07 4.72 -3.19
CA ASP A 27 6.79 6.01 -3.27
C ASP A 27 6.07 7.13 -2.50
N ALA A 28 4.75 7.06 -2.36
CA ALA A 28 3.94 8.08 -1.69
C ALA A 28 3.91 7.92 -0.15
N ILE A 29 3.93 6.68 0.36
CA ILE A 29 3.82 6.38 1.80
C ILE A 29 4.82 7.18 2.68
N PRO A 30 6.12 7.33 2.30
CA PRO A 30 7.06 8.13 3.08
C PRO A 30 6.66 9.60 3.27
N PHE A 31 5.77 10.14 2.43
CA PHE A 31 5.26 11.51 2.51
C PHE A 31 3.93 11.61 3.27
N LEU A 32 3.43 10.50 3.82
CA LEU A 32 2.21 10.41 4.60
C LEU A 32 2.56 10.07 6.07
N PRO A 33 3.08 11.04 6.84
CA PRO A 33 3.65 10.77 8.16
C PRO A 33 2.63 10.31 9.20
N HIS A 34 1.32 10.44 8.94
CA HIS A 34 0.27 10.01 9.87
C HIS A 34 -0.45 8.75 9.42
N LEU A 35 -0.07 8.18 8.27
CA LEU A 35 -0.73 7.00 7.73
C LEU A 35 -0.38 5.77 8.55
N GLU A 36 -1.39 5.17 9.16
CA GLU A 36 -1.26 4.01 10.04
C GLU A 36 -1.82 2.73 9.42
N GLU A 37 -2.78 2.86 8.49
CA GLU A 37 -3.44 1.73 7.85
C GLU A 37 -3.57 1.92 6.34
N VAL A 38 -3.22 0.86 5.61
CA VAL A 38 -3.48 0.73 4.18
C VAL A 38 -4.27 -0.55 3.93
N ASP A 39 -5.39 -0.42 3.23
CA ASP A 39 -6.20 -1.56 2.81
C ASP A 39 -6.15 -1.73 1.28
N LEU A 40 -5.51 -2.82 0.84
CA LEU A 40 -5.38 -3.21 -0.57
C LEU A 40 -6.25 -4.42 -0.91
N SER A 41 -7.19 -4.81 -0.04
CA SER A 41 -8.00 -6.03 -0.21
C SER A 41 -8.77 -6.05 -1.53
N TYR A 42 -9.09 -7.24 -2.01
CA TYR A 42 -9.85 -7.48 -3.24
C TYR A 42 -9.20 -6.89 -4.50
N ASN A 43 -7.87 -6.77 -4.51
CA ASN A 43 -7.09 -6.43 -5.70
C ASN A 43 -6.34 -7.67 -6.19
N ASN A 44 -7.03 -8.53 -6.92
CA ASN A 44 -6.52 -9.81 -7.41
C ASN A 44 -5.32 -9.71 -8.39
N CYS A 45 -5.09 -8.54 -8.99
CA CYS A 45 -3.94 -8.29 -9.86
C CYS A 45 -2.60 -8.11 -9.10
N LEU A 46 -2.62 -8.10 -7.76
CA LEU A 46 -1.43 -7.81 -6.95
C LEU A 46 -0.53 -9.02 -6.67
N GLY A 47 -0.97 -10.23 -7.01
CA GLY A 47 -0.46 -11.51 -6.51
C GLY A 47 1.06 -11.73 -6.41
N GLY A 48 1.89 -11.06 -7.23
CA GLY A 48 3.35 -11.12 -7.11
C GLY A 48 4.05 -9.80 -6.81
N ASN A 49 3.32 -8.69 -6.81
CA ASN A 49 3.87 -7.33 -6.78
C ASN A 49 3.80 -6.67 -5.40
N LEU A 50 3.10 -7.27 -4.44
CA LEU A 50 3.02 -6.76 -3.07
C LEU A 50 4.41 -6.69 -2.40
N PHE A 51 5.32 -7.59 -2.79
CA PHE A 51 6.71 -7.56 -2.33
C PHE A 51 7.43 -6.23 -2.67
N HIS A 52 7.15 -5.64 -3.83
CA HIS A 52 7.72 -4.34 -4.21
C HIS A 52 7.23 -3.22 -3.30
N LEU A 53 5.99 -3.30 -2.80
CA LEU A 53 5.50 -2.35 -1.80
C LEU A 53 6.35 -2.43 -0.53
N THR A 54 6.58 -3.64 -0.02
CA THR A 54 7.34 -3.85 1.21
C THR A 54 8.80 -3.38 1.11
N GLN A 55 9.42 -3.45 -0.07
CA GLN A 55 10.77 -2.92 -0.29
C GLN A 55 10.82 -1.39 -0.27
N LYS A 56 9.73 -0.72 -0.66
CA LYS A 56 9.65 0.74 -0.71
C LYS A 56 9.27 1.36 0.64
N LEU A 57 8.76 0.58 1.58
CA LEU A 57 8.50 1.03 2.95
C LEU A 57 9.82 1.37 3.64
N LYS A 58 10.07 2.67 3.83
CA LYS A 58 11.28 3.17 4.49
C LYS A 58 11.14 3.16 6.01
N PRO A 59 12.26 3.04 6.77
CA PRO A 59 12.28 3.34 8.19
C PRO A 59 11.71 4.75 8.45
N GLY A 60 10.78 4.88 9.38
CA GLY A 60 10.10 6.15 9.70
C GLY A 60 8.68 6.31 9.17
N CYS A 61 8.16 5.32 8.43
CA CYS A 61 6.73 5.26 8.14
C CYS A 61 5.95 4.84 9.40
N ASN A 62 4.81 5.48 9.67
CA ASN A 62 3.93 5.13 10.80
C ASN A 62 2.91 4.04 10.46
N LEU A 63 3.11 3.35 9.33
CA LEU A 63 2.23 2.28 8.86
C LEU A 63 2.29 1.08 9.82
N LYS A 64 1.17 0.76 10.46
CA LYS A 64 1.02 -0.33 11.42
C LYS A 64 0.25 -1.51 10.82
N ILE A 65 -0.70 -1.22 9.92
CA ILE A 65 -1.63 -2.19 9.37
C ILE A 65 -1.57 -2.16 7.84
N LEU A 66 -1.37 -3.34 7.24
CA LEU A 66 -1.51 -3.55 5.80
C LEU A 66 -2.49 -4.70 5.56
N LYS A 67 -3.65 -4.42 4.96
CA LYS A 67 -4.67 -5.43 4.61
C LYS A 67 -4.55 -5.80 3.13
N PHE A 68 -4.67 -7.09 2.82
CA PHE A 68 -4.52 -7.63 1.46
C PHE A 68 -5.35 -8.92 1.26
N MET A 69 -6.55 -8.95 1.84
CA MET A 69 -7.47 -10.07 1.67
C MET A 69 -7.82 -10.25 0.19
N ASP A 70 -7.87 -11.49 -0.31
CA ASP A 70 -8.19 -11.81 -1.71
C ASP A 70 -7.34 -11.08 -2.77
N CYS A 71 -6.04 -10.87 -2.48
CA CYS A 71 -5.08 -10.26 -3.41
C CYS A 71 -4.33 -11.27 -4.31
N ASN A 72 -4.75 -12.53 -4.35
CA ASN A 72 -4.13 -13.61 -5.14
C ASN A 72 -2.62 -13.79 -4.88
N LEU A 73 -2.19 -13.65 -3.63
CA LEU A 73 -0.77 -13.65 -3.25
C LEU A 73 -0.07 -14.97 -3.61
N ILE A 74 1.15 -14.84 -4.13
CA ILE A 74 2.02 -15.95 -4.50
C ILE A 74 3.23 -15.93 -3.55
N ALA A 75 3.48 -17.03 -2.86
CA ALA A 75 4.73 -17.23 -2.12
C ALA A 75 5.85 -17.50 -3.13
N ARG A 76 6.95 -16.74 -3.06
CA ARG A 76 8.17 -16.98 -3.84
C ARG A 76 9.30 -17.43 -2.92
#